data_AF-A0AAW3A1V8-F1
#
_entry.id   AF-A0AAW3A1V8-F1
#
_cell.length_a   1.000
_cell.length_b   1.000
_cell.length_c   1.000
_cell.angle_alpha   90.00
_cell.angle_beta   90.00
_cell.angle_gamma   90.00
#
_symmetry.space_group_name_H-M   'P 1'
#
loop_
_entity.id
_entity.type
_entity.pdbx_description
1 polymer ?
#
loop_
_entity_poly.entity_id
_entity_poly.type
_entity_poly.pdbx_seq_one_letter_code
_entity_poly.pdbx_strand_id
1 'polypeptide(L)'
;MPMAITLERRMPQLHSCASLCVTTLLVSLMMLLAFPLFTSLTKKSESIIANTASLDYNVTEGRKALYFCKSAYCPVKSVIEWNCGSACSNATPNFRVFNVYDNTSAGNFGYSGIDNDAGRIVVVFRGTHNTANWIQDLDFWSIPYPNPSCVNNCRIHRGFYRAYSSIRYQLIYDVLSMLERYPSYTLFITGHSLGGAMALLAAIDFTTWNISKPEVVDNSVQPSSAAPKPSHLAPVMLYTFGEPRVGNQYFTNWSTSVLANEKQFRITHAKDPVPHLPPLSWSYVHVPQEVWYPADDEAVLLCQDNSSTEDPLCSNSVYATRVADHLTYFGICTRCECTAAEMEEIYKYKLPPETYSLLALDYVMNRPRPTVR
;
A
#
# COMPACT_ATOMS: atom_id res chain seq x y z
N MET A 1 -0.76 -37.14 -83.98
CA MET A 1 -2.19 -36.78 -84.01
C MET A 1 -2.68 -36.77 -82.56
N PRO A 2 -3.40 -35.76 -82.03
CA PRO A 2 -4.17 -34.69 -82.69
C PRO A 2 -3.84 -33.22 -82.22
N MET A 3 -4.43 -32.26 -82.96
CA MET A 3 -4.96 -30.91 -82.65
C MET A 3 -4.24 -30.03 -81.59
N ALA A 4 -3.60 -28.90 -81.92
CA ALA A 4 -4.09 -27.61 -82.45
C ALA A 4 -4.98 -26.81 -81.48
N ILE A 5 -4.55 -25.59 -81.11
CA ILE A 5 -5.27 -24.31 -81.30
C ILE A 5 -4.29 -23.13 -81.04
N THR A 6 -4.20 -22.29 -82.05
CA THR A 6 -3.41 -21.07 -82.22
C THR A 6 -4.12 -19.88 -81.58
N LEU A 7 -3.42 -19.04 -80.81
CA LEU A 7 -3.94 -17.76 -80.34
C LEU A 7 -3.32 -16.61 -81.17
N GLU A 8 -4.17 -15.90 -81.90
CA GLU A 8 -3.82 -14.73 -82.69
C GLU A 8 -3.44 -13.52 -81.82
N ARG A 9 -2.37 -12.82 -82.24
CA ARG A 9 -2.05 -11.45 -81.83
C ARG A 9 -3.03 -10.45 -82.46
N ARG A 10 -3.65 -9.60 -81.64
CA ARG A 10 -4.00 -8.22 -82.01
C ARG A 10 -3.77 -7.30 -80.81
N MET A 11 -2.78 -6.41 -80.92
CA MET A 11 -2.89 -5.07 -80.31
C MET A 11 -3.80 -4.25 -81.23
N PRO A 12 -4.58 -3.28 -80.70
CA PRO A 12 -4.02 -1.93 -80.76
C PRO A 12 -4.51 -0.94 -79.67
N GLN A 13 -3.70 0.12 -79.55
CA GLN A 13 -3.99 1.50 -79.13
C GLN A 13 -4.05 1.88 -77.64
N LEU A 14 -3.02 2.66 -77.26
CA LEU A 14 -3.00 3.64 -76.17
C LEU A 14 -4.26 4.52 -76.19
N HIS A 15 -4.94 4.64 -75.05
CA HIS A 15 -5.57 5.89 -74.63
C HIS A 15 -5.64 6.01 -73.10
N SER A 16 -5.02 7.08 -72.60
CA SER A 16 -5.36 7.83 -71.38
C SER A 16 -5.08 7.21 -69.99
N CYS A 17 -3.83 7.38 -69.54
CA CYS A 17 -3.47 7.50 -68.12
C CYS A 17 -3.91 8.89 -67.60
N ALA A 18 -5.12 9.01 -67.04
CA ALA A 18 -5.55 10.26 -66.41
C ALA A 18 -6.57 10.10 -65.25
N SER A 19 -6.58 8.95 -64.55
CA SER A 19 -7.54 8.73 -63.45
C SER A 19 -6.96 8.14 -62.15
N LEU A 20 -5.63 8.04 -62.03
CA LEU A 20 -4.98 7.52 -60.81
C LEU A 20 -4.12 8.54 -60.04
N CYS A 21 -4.21 9.83 -60.37
CA CYS A 21 -3.42 10.89 -59.71
C CYS A 21 -4.26 11.92 -58.93
N VAL A 22 -5.59 11.76 -58.87
CA VAL A 22 -6.49 12.75 -58.23
C VAL A 22 -6.97 12.31 -56.83
N THR A 23 -6.79 11.04 -56.45
CA THR A 23 -7.24 10.54 -55.13
C THR A 23 -6.15 10.58 -54.05
N THR A 24 -4.88 10.81 -54.40
CA THR A 24 -3.76 10.91 -53.44
C THR A 24 -3.43 12.35 -53.02
N LEU A 25 -4.05 13.37 -53.64
CA LEU A 25 -3.85 14.79 -53.34
C LEU A 25 -4.95 15.42 -52.46
N LEU A 26 -6.07 14.71 -52.23
CA LEU A 26 -7.17 15.19 -51.38
C LEU A 26 -7.11 14.67 -49.93
N VAL A 27 -6.31 13.65 -49.64
CA VAL A 27 -6.14 13.12 -48.27
C VAL A 27 -4.99 13.80 -47.53
N SER A 28 -4.05 14.46 -48.23
CA SER A 28 -2.94 15.20 -47.62
C SER A 28 -3.22 16.68 -47.34
N LEU A 29 -4.40 17.21 -47.75
CA LEU A 29 -4.76 18.63 -47.54
C LEU A 29 -5.81 18.86 -46.42
N MET A 30 -6.47 17.81 -45.92
CA MET A 30 -7.36 17.92 -44.75
C MET A 30 -6.65 17.75 -43.38
N MET A 31 -5.35 17.44 -43.37
CA MET A 31 -4.53 17.31 -42.16
C MET A 31 -3.79 18.61 -41.77
N LEU A 32 -4.08 19.75 -42.43
CA LEU A 32 -3.38 21.03 -42.20
C LEU A 32 -4.30 22.23 -41.92
N LEU A 33 -5.61 22.01 -41.67
CA LEU A 33 -6.56 23.09 -41.34
C LEU A 33 -7.43 22.84 -40.10
N ALA A 34 -7.04 21.91 -39.21
CA ALA A 34 -7.70 21.67 -37.92
C ALA A 34 -6.85 22.04 -36.68
N PHE A 35 -5.88 22.95 -36.85
CA PHE A 35 -5.16 23.67 -35.79
C PHE A 35 -5.02 25.12 -36.28
N PRO A 36 -5.79 26.10 -35.76
CA PRO A 36 -5.91 26.41 -34.34
C PRO A 36 -7.34 26.75 -33.89
N LEU A 37 -8.01 25.84 -33.18
CA LEU A 37 -9.13 26.19 -32.28
C LEU A 37 -9.01 25.52 -30.91
N PHE A 38 -7.80 25.04 -30.58
CA PHE A 38 -7.42 24.52 -29.26
C PHE A 38 -6.27 25.36 -28.69
N THR A 39 -6.51 26.64 -28.45
CA THR A 39 -5.59 27.51 -27.68
C THR A 39 -6.31 28.25 -26.54
N SER A 40 -7.34 27.63 -25.96
CA SER A 40 -8.01 28.18 -24.76
C SER A 40 -8.29 27.15 -23.65
N LEU A 41 -7.57 26.02 -23.60
CA LEU A 41 -7.69 25.07 -22.47
C LEU A 41 -6.34 24.61 -21.87
N THR A 42 -5.22 25.18 -22.29
CA THR A 42 -3.89 24.93 -21.69
C THR A 42 -3.34 26.19 -21.02
N LYS A 43 -4.12 26.76 -20.09
CA LYS A 43 -3.57 27.65 -19.05
C LYS A 43 -4.50 27.68 -17.84
N LYS A 44 -4.50 26.58 -17.09
CA LYS A 44 -4.91 26.59 -15.68
C LYS A 44 -4.01 25.64 -14.89
N SER A 45 -2.71 25.81 -15.04
CA SER A 45 -1.71 25.37 -14.08
C SER A 45 -1.44 26.53 -13.10
N GLU A 46 -2.46 26.92 -12.35
CA GLU A 46 -2.32 27.79 -11.18
C GLU A 46 -3.25 27.23 -10.11
N SER A 47 -2.62 26.60 -9.11
CA SER A 47 -3.08 26.42 -7.73
C SER A 47 -4.59 26.24 -7.53
N ILE A 48 -5.03 24.98 -7.51
CA ILE A 48 -6.13 24.58 -6.64
C ILE A 48 -5.48 24.02 -5.38
N ILE A 49 -4.99 24.92 -4.52
CA ILE A 49 -4.92 24.64 -3.09
C ILE A 49 -6.38 24.75 -2.63
N ALA A 50 -7.14 23.67 -2.80
CA ALA A 50 -8.41 23.52 -2.13
C ALA A 50 -8.09 23.09 -0.69
N ASN A 51 -8.45 23.95 0.26
CA ASN A 51 -8.33 23.75 1.68
C ASN A 51 -8.98 22.44 2.14
N THR A 52 -8.17 21.39 2.23
CA THR A 52 -8.22 20.38 3.28
C THR A 52 -6.85 20.45 3.94
N ALA A 53 -6.80 20.53 5.27
CA ALA A 53 -5.56 20.67 6.03
C ALA A 53 -4.52 19.69 5.45
N SER A 54 -3.46 20.22 4.84
CA SER A 54 -2.41 19.39 4.27
C SER A 54 -1.82 18.60 5.44
N LEU A 55 -2.11 17.31 5.51
CA LEU A 55 -1.31 16.41 6.31
C LEU A 55 0.13 16.64 5.87
N ASP A 56 0.97 17.07 6.80
CA ASP A 56 2.38 17.41 6.59
C ASP A 56 3.17 16.13 6.31
N TYR A 57 2.93 15.55 5.14
CA TYR A 57 3.57 14.34 4.67
C TYR A 57 5.04 14.64 4.37
N ASN A 58 5.93 13.95 5.07
CA ASN A 58 7.35 14.12 4.93
C ASN A 58 7.97 12.91 4.24
N VAL A 59 8.43 13.08 3.00
CA VAL A 59 9.09 12.04 2.19
C VAL A 59 10.32 11.47 2.90
N THR A 60 11.07 12.27 3.66
CA THR A 60 12.25 11.82 4.40
C THR A 60 11.86 10.84 5.50
N GLU A 61 10.80 11.12 6.24
CA GLU A 61 10.28 10.21 7.26
C GLU A 61 9.68 8.95 6.63
N GLY A 62 8.99 9.09 5.49
CA GLY A 62 8.56 7.94 4.68
C GLY A 62 9.73 7.03 4.27
N ARG A 63 10.84 7.60 3.78
CA ARG A 63 12.04 6.81 3.43
C ARG A 63 12.65 6.10 4.63
N LYS A 64 12.73 6.76 5.80
CA LYS A 64 13.19 6.11 7.04
C LYS A 64 12.27 4.96 7.45
N ALA A 65 10.95 5.17 7.41
CA ALA A 65 9.96 4.13 7.68
C ALA A 65 10.15 2.92 6.76
N LEU A 66 10.43 3.15 5.47
CA LEU A 66 10.72 2.08 4.53
C LEU A 66 12.01 1.31 4.88
N TYR A 67 13.07 2.00 5.31
CA TYR A 67 14.30 1.32 5.76
C TYR A 67 14.08 0.48 7.02
N PHE A 68 13.27 0.96 7.97
CA PHE A 68 12.82 0.15 9.11
C PHE A 68 12.04 -1.09 8.63
N CYS A 69 11.14 -0.94 7.66
CA CYS A 69 10.44 -2.07 7.05
C CYS A 69 11.41 -3.05 6.38
N LYS A 70 12.39 -2.55 5.62
CA LYS A 70 13.42 -3.35 4.94
C LYS A 70 14.25 -4.16 5.94
N SER A 71 14.67 -3.57 7.05
CA SER A 71 15.44 -4.28 8.07
C SER A 71 14.64 -5.40 8.73
N ALA A 72 13.30 -5.31 8.78
CA ALA A 72 12.46 -6.40 9.28
C ALA A 72 12.59 -7.69 8.44
N TYR A 73 12.97 -7.59 7.16
CA TYR A 73 13.21 -8.75 6.29
C TYR A 73 14.63 -9.33 6.42
N CYS A 74 15.49 -8.74 7.24
CA CYS A 74 16.86 -9.21 7.47
C CYS A 74 16.94 -10.37 8.46
N PRO A 75 18.06 -11.12 8.48
CA PRO A 75 18.28 -12.16 9.47
C PRO A 75 18.09 -11.63 10.90
N VAL A 76 17.37 -12.38 11.73
CA VAL A 76 17.00 -11.96 13.10
C VAL A 76 18.20 -11.49 13.91
N LYS A 77 19.32 -12.23 13.83
CA LYS A 77 20.56 -11.87 14.52
C LYS A 77 21.06 -10.48 14.11
N SER A 78 21.01 -10.17 12.81
CA SER A 78 21.47 -8.88 12.29
C SER A 78 20.56 -7.73 12.68
N VAL A 79 19.26 -7.99 12.87
CA VAL A 79 18.32 -7.00 13.41
C VAL A 79 18.65 -6.73 14.87
N ILE A 80 18.79 -7.77 15.71
CA ILE A 80 19.11 -7.64 17.15
C ILE A 80 20.41 -6.85 17.36
N GLU A 81 21.44 -7.15 16.57
CA GLU A 81 22.74 -6.48 16.63
C GLU A 81 22.76 -5.13 15.87
N TRP A 82 21.65 -4.78 15.20
CA TRP A 82 21.48 -3.62 14.33
C TRP A 82 22.61 -3.42 13.30
N ASN A 83 23.05 -4.53 12.68
CA ASN A 83 24.19 -4.57 11.75
C ASN A 83 23.81 -5.05 10.34
N CYS A 84 22.54 -4.90 9.95
CA CYS A 84 21.98 -5.34 8.67
C CYS A 84 22.33 -4.44 7.45
N GLY A 85 23.55 -3.89 7.43
CA GLY A 85 24.04 -3.03 6.35
C GLY A 85 23.19 -1.78 6.13
N SER A 86 22.92 -1.47 4.86
CA SER A 86 22.19 -0.25 4.46
C SER A 86 20.76 -0.19 4.98
N ALA A 87 20.13 -1.34 5.24
CA ALA A 87 18.78 -1.38 5.82
C ALA A 87 18.76 -0.77 7.24
N CYS A 88 19.75 -1.10 8.06
CA CYS A 88 19.88 -0.58 9.43
C CYS A 88 20.44 0.85 9.44
N SER A 89 21.55 1.08 8.70
CA SER A 89 22.24 2.38 8.73
C SER A 89 21.40 3.53 8.16
N ASN A 90 20.60 3.26 7.13
CA ASN A 90 19.78 4.30 6.49
C ASN A 90 18.43 4.51 7.18
N ALA A 91 17.97 3.56 8.01
CA ALA A 91 16.84 3.78 8.90
C ALA A 91 17.22 4.80 9.99
N THR A 92 18.20 4.43 10.81
CA THR A 92 18.92 5.32 11.72
C THR A 92 20.12 4.57 12.31
N PRO A 93 21.33 5.15 12.30
CA PRO A 93 22.53 4.47 12.78
C PRO A 93 22.50 4.21 14.29
N ASN A 94 21.76 5.02 15.06
CA ASN A 94 21.71 4.95 16.53
C ASN A 94 20.47 4.23 17.06
N PHE A 95 19.77 3.44 16.23
CA PHE A 95 18.65 2.66 16.69
C PHE A 95 19.11 1.62 17.71
N ARG A 96 18.32 1.44 18.76
CA ARG A 96 18.54 0.39 19.75
C ARG A 96 17.34 -0.53 19.79
N VAL A 97 17.51 -1.73 19.27
CA VAL A 97 16.48 -2.78 19.37
C VAL A 97 16.22 -3.08 20.84
N PHE A 98 14.96 -3.03 21.24
CA PHE A 98 14.51 -3.42 22.56
C PHE A 98 14.16 -4.90 22.58
N ASN A 99 13.34 -5.35 21.62
CA ASN A 99 12.98 -6.74 21.49
C ASN A 99 12.59 -7.09 20.04
N VAL A 100 12.66 -8.39 19.74
CA VAL A 100 12.18 -8.99 18.50
C VAL A 100 11.07 -9.98 18.81
N TYR A 101 9.97 -9.89 18.07
CA TYR A 101 8.79 -10.72 18.18
C TYR A 101 8.75 -11.67 17.00
N ASP A 102 9.21 -12.90 17.20
CA ASP A 102 9.21 -13.93 16.16
C ASP A 102 8.31 -15.09 16.56
N ASN A 103 7.16 -15.22 15.90
CA ASN A 103 6.34 -16.40 15.99
C ASN A 103 6.62 -17.30 14.78
N THR A 104 7.70 -18.07 14.89
CA THR A 104 8.20 -18.94 13.81
C THR A 104 7.15 -19.90 13.29
N SER A 105 6.30 -20.44 14.17
CA SER A 105 5.19 -21.34 13.82
C SER A 105 4.12 -20.68 12.93
N ALA A 106 3.92 -19.37 13.08
CA ALA A 106 2.97 -18.59 12.29
C ALA A 106 3.62 -17.74 11.20
N GLY A 107 4.96 -17.72 11.10
CA GLY A 107 5.73 -16.91 10.15
C GLY A 107 5.68 -15.40 10.38
N ASN A 108 5.12 -14.95 11.51
CA ASN A 108 4.92 -13.53 11.81
C ASN A 108 6.12 -12.97 12.56
N PHE A 109 6.58 -11.80 12.13
CA PHE A 109 7.75 -11.16 12.70
C PHE A 109 7.52 -9.66 12.87
N GLY A 110 8.02 -9.13 13.97
CA GLY A 110 8.17 -7.70 14.19
C GLY A 110 9.28 -7.42 15.18
N TYR A 111 9.61 -6.15 15.36
CA TYR A 111 10.53 -5.73 16.41
C TYR A 111 10.13 -4.35 16.93
N SER A 112 10.65 -4.01 18.10
CA SER A 112 10.51 -2.68 18.66
C SER A 112 11.84 -2.18 19.19
N GLY A 113 11.97 -0.87 19.32
CA GLY A 113 13.20 -0.26 19.83
C GLY A 113 13.11 1.24 19.95
N ILE A 114 14.24 1.83 20.30
CA ILE A 114 14.37 3.25 20.59
C ILE A 114 15.21 3.93 19.52
N ASP A 115 14.68 5.00 18.94
CA ASP A 115 15.43 5.96 18.14
C ASP A 115 15.54 7.28 18.92
N ASN A 116 16.66 7.45 19.62
CA ASN A 116 16.92 8.63 20.43
C ASN A 116 17.15 9.88 19.58
N ASP A 117 17.62 9.73 18.33
CA ASP A 117 17.94 10.85 17.45
C ASP A 117 16.66 11.64 17.07
N ALA A 118 15.54 10.93 16.97
CA ALA A 118 14.23 11.50 16.66
C ALA A 118 13.26 11.50 17.86
N GLY A 119 13.68 11.04 19.04
CA GLY A 119 12.83 10.96 20.24
C GLY A 119 11.60 10.08 20.02
N ARG A 120 11.79 8.86 19.49
CA ARG A 120 10.68 7.97 19.14
C ARG A 120 10.91 6.52 19.57
N ILE A 121 9.82 5.85 19.90
CA ILE A 121 9.75 4.39 20.03
C ILE A 121 9.29 3.87 18.69
N VAL A 122 10.08 3.01 18.06
CA VAL A 122 9.78 2.46 16.74
C VAL A 122 9.19 1.07 16.92
N VAL A 123 8.07 0.79 16.25
CA VAL A 123 7.45 -0.53 16.15
C VAL A 123 7.35 -0.91 14.69
N VAL A 124 7.87 -2.08 14.34
CA VAL A 124 7.98 -2.50 12.95
C VAL A 124 7.44 -3.90 12.78
N PHE A 125 6.65 -4.09 11.72
CA PHE A 125 6.11 -5.39 11.33
C PHE A 125 6.60 -5.80 9.95
N ARG A 126 7.06 -7.05 9.84
CA ARG A 126 7.38 -7.66 8.55
C ARG A 126 6.11 -8.21 7.91
N GLY A 127 6.04 -8.14 6.59
CA GLY A 127 5.08 -8.91 5.81
C GLY A 127 5.48 -10.38 5.64
N THR A 128 4.79 -11.07 4.74
CA THR A 128 5.12 -12.46 4.42
C THR A 128 6.50 -12.53 3.74
N HIS A 129 7.36 -13.48 4.13
CA HIS A 129 8.66 -13.67 3.49
C HIS A 129 8.57 -13.91 1.98
N ASN A 130 7.53 -14.61 1.55
CA ASN A 130 7.22 -14.85 0.15
C ASN A 130 5.87 -14.22 -0.21
N THR A 131 5.87 -12.90 -0.33
CA THR A 131 4.65 -12.16 -0.68
C THR A 131 4.09 -12.55 -2.04
N ALA A 132 4.94 -12.92 -3.01
CA ALA A 132 4.48 -13.38 -4.32
C ALA A 132 3.62 -14.64 -4.20
N ASN A 133 4.02 -15.59 -3.35
CA ASN A 133 3.21 -16.77 -3.05
C ASN A 133 1.96 -16.41 -2.24
N TRP A 134 2.05 -15.49 -1.27
CA TRP A 134 0.87 -15.07 -0.50
C TRP A 134 -0.23 -14.49 -1.41
N ILE A 135 0.14 -13.71 -2.42
CA ILE A 135 -0.81 -13.17 -3.42
C ILE A 135 -1.41 -14.30 -4.29
N GLN A 136 -0.78 -15.48 -4.34
CA GLN A 136 -1.33 -16.64 -5.03
C GLN A 136 -2.34 -17.41 -4.16
N ASP A 137 -2.11 -17.49 -2.84
CA ASP A 137 -2.89 -18.29 -1.90
C ASP A 137 -4.10 -17.55 -1.29
N LEU A 138 -4.69 -16.59 -2.02
CA LEU A 138 -5.67 -15.61 -1.54
C LEU A 138 -6.75 -16.20 -0.59
N ASP A 139 -6.70 -15.83 0.70
CA ASP A 139 -7.75 -16.09 1.69
C ASP A 139 -8.23 -14.76 2.28
N PHE A 140 -9.41 -14.29 1.87
CA PHE A 140 -9.97 -13.00 2.28
C PHE A 140 -11.09 -13.09 3.30
N TRP A 141 -11.09 -14.14 4.12
CA TRP A 141 -12.13 -14.34 5.12
C TRP A 141 -12.13 -13.22 6.17
N SER A 142 -13.28 -12.58 6.37
CA SER A 142 -13.45 -11.59 7.44
C SER A 142 -14.06 -12.21 8.70
N ILE A 143 -13.67 -11.70 9.86
CA ILE A 143 -14.27 -12.00 11.17
C ILE A 143 -14.80 -10.72 11.82
N PRO A 144 -15.77 -10.80 12.74
CA PRO A 144 -16.09 -9.68 13.62
C PRO A 144 -14.82 -9.19 14.32
N TYR A 145 -14.60 -7.87 14.33
CA TYR A 145 -13.44 -7.29 15.01
C TYR A 145 -13.63 -7.39 16.52
N PRO A 146 -12.78 -8.11 17.27
CA PRO A 146 -12.96 -8.31 18.71
C PRO A 146 -12.46 -7.11 19.51
N ASN A 147 -13.01 -5.93 19.23
CA ASN A 147 -12.81 -4.70 19.99
C ASN A 147 -14.17 -4.14 20.39
N PRO A 148 -14.53 -4.15 21.69
CA PRO A 148 -15.81 -3.65 22.18
C PRO A 148 -16.14 -2.21 21.78
N SER A 149 -15.14 -1.37 21.51
CA SER A 149 -15.35 0.01 21.07
C SER A 149 -15.85 0.11 19.62
N CYS A 150 -15.74 -0.97 18.83
CA CYS A 150 -16.19 -1.06 17.44
C CYS A 150 -17.54 -1.78 17.35
N VAL A 151 -18.60 -1.10 17.78
CA VAL A 151 -19.94 -1.70 18.01
C VAL A 151 -20.77 -2.00 16.75
N ASN A 152 -20.42 -1.41 15.60
CA ASN A 152 -21.29 -1.40 14.41
C ASN A 152 -20.91 -2.45 13.36
N ASN A 153 -21.03 -3.76 13.64
CA ASN A 153 -20.70 -4.80 12.64
C ASN A 153 -19.29 -4.64 12.02
N CYS A 154 -18.33 -4.16 12.81
CA CYS A 154 -16.96 -4.05 12.36
C CYS A 154 -16.42 -5.43 12.00
N ARG A 155 -15.89 -5.57 10.79
CA ARG A 155 -15.26 -6.80 10.33
C ARG A 155 -13.87 -6.49 9.85
N ILE A 156 -12.95 -7.39 10.15
CA ILE A 156 -11.57 -7.31 9.71
C ILE A 156 -11.10 -8.63 9.13
N HIS A 157 -10.04 -8.57 8.34
CA HIS A 157 -9.41 -9.73 7.76
C HIS A 157 -8.90 -10.69 8.84
N ARG A 158 -9.34 -11.95 8.80
CA ARG A 158 -9.00 -13.00 9.77
C ARG A 158 -7.51 -13.24 9.86
N GLY A 159 -6.84 -13.35 8.71
CA GLY A 159 -5.39 -13.58 8.63
C GLY A 159 -4.58 -12.48 9.31
N PHE A 160 -4.85 -11.21 8.95
CA PHE A 160 -4.13 -10.05 9.50
C PHE A 160 -4.34 -9.91 11.00
N TYR A 161 -5.57 -10.12 11.48
CA TYR A 161 -5.84 -10.11 12.92
C TYR A 161 -5.09 -11.21 13.67
N ARG A 162 -5.09 -12.44 13.14
CA ARG A 162 -4.36 -13.57 13.75
C ARG A 162 -2.87 -13.31 13.76
N ALA A 163 -2.32 -12.78 12.67
CA ALA A 163 -0.91 -12.43 12.56
C ALA A 163 -0.50 -11.43 13.64
N TYR A 164 -1.23 -10.31 13.72
CA TYR A 164 -1.02 -9.31 14.76
C TYR A 164 -1.18 -9.88 16.17
N SER A 165 -2.29 -10.59 16.43
CA SER A 165 -2.60 -11.18 17.75
C SER A 165 -1.53 -12.15 18.23
N SER A 166 -0.82 -12.83 17.32
CA SER A 166 0.21 -13.80 17.65
C SER A 166 1.46 -13.21 18.32
N ILE A 167 1.69 -11.90 18.17
CA ILE A 167 2.82 -11.16 18.77
C ILE A 167 2.37 -9.98 19.65
N ARG A 168 1.09 -9.61 19.57
CA ARG A 168 0.46 -8.47 20.24
C ARG A 168 0.79 -8.34 21.73
N TYR A 169 0.71 -9.44 22.48
CA TYR A 169 0.84 -9.39 23.95
C TYR A 169 2.24 -8.92 24.38
N GLN A 170 3.29 -9.57 23.87
CA GLN A 170 4.67 -9.21 24.22
C GLN A 170 5.02 -7.82 23.69
N LEU A 171 4.58 -7.48 22.48
CA LEU A 171 4.78 -6.16 21.89
C LEU A 171 4.22 -5.06 22.79
N ILE A 172 2.96 -5.19 23.20
CA ILE A 172 2.30 -4.19 24.04
C ILE A 172 3.06 -4.04 25.36
N TYR A 173 3.40 -5.15 26.03
CA TYR A 173 4.13 -5.11 27.30
C TYR A 173 5.45 -4.34 27.20
N ASP A 174 6.22 -4.61 26.16
CA ASP A 174 7.51 -3.97 25.92
C ASP A 174 7.38 -2.49 25.56
N VAL A 175 6.42 -2.15 24.69
CA VAL A 175 6.18 -0.75 24.30
C VAL A 175 5.73 0.08 25.50
N LEU A 176 4.90 -0.47 26.40
CA LEU A 176 4.54 0.22 27.63
C LEU A 176 5.73 0.42 28.57
N SER A 177 6.60 -0.58 28.68
CA SER A 177 7.85 -0.45 29.46
C SER A 177 8.76 0.64 28.89
N MET A 178 8.81 0.77 27.55
CA MET A 178 9.57 1.83 26.89
C MET A 178 8.91 3.20 27.09
N LEU A 179 7.58 3.31 27.00
CA LEU A 179 6.85 4.56 27.21
C LEU A 179 6.96 5.07 28.65
N GLU A 180 7.01 4.18 29.64
CA GLU A 180 7.26 4.56 31.03
C GLU A 180 8.65 5.20 31.20
N ARG A 181 9.64 4.68 30.47
CA ARG A 181 11.01 5.21 30.49
C ARG A 181 11.19 6.47 29.64
N TYR A 182 10.41 6.62 28.58
CA TYR A 182 10.49 7.71 27.60
C TYR A 182 9.11 8.34 27.37
N PRO A 183 8.53 9.02 28.37
CA PRO A 183 7.14 9.50 28.32
C PRO A 183 6.89 10.61 27.30
N SER A 184 7.94 11.28 26.81
CA SER A 184 7.85 12.32 25.78
C SER A 184 8.01 11.78 24.36
N TYR A 185 8.24 10.47 24.18
CA TYR A 185 8.57 9.92 22.88
C TYR A 185 7.30 9.66 22.05
N THR A 186 7.42 9.87 20.74
CA THR A 186 6.36 9.53 19.77
C THR A 186 6.44 8.04 19.44
N LEU A 187 5.30 7.38 19.27
CA LEU A 187 5.23 6.02 18.80
C LEU A 187 5.21 6.00 17.26
N PHE A 188 6.32 5.56 16.66
CA PHE A 188 6.52 5.49 15.22
C PHE A 188 6.29 4.05 14.74
N ILE A 189 5.17 3.80 14.10
CA ILE A 189 4.74 2.45 13.71
C ILE A 189 4.83 2.32 12.20
N THR A 190 5.43 1.24 11.71
CA THR A 190 5.52 1.00 10.27
C THR A 190 5.47 -0.48 9.89
N GLY A 191 5.08 -0.73 8.65
CA GLY A 191 5.06 -2.07 8.09
C GLY A 191 4.86 -2.07 6.58
N HIS A 192 5.46 -3.07 5.92
CA HIS A 192 5.32 -3.31 4.49
C HIS A 192 4.43 -4.54 4.24
N SER A 193 3.57 -4.49 3.22
CA SER A 193 2.69 -5.59 2.83
C SER A 193 1.74 -5.99 3.96
N LEU A 194 1.62 -7.28 4.29
CA LEU A 194 0.94 -7.78 5.49
C LEU A 194 1.37 -7.05 6.79
N GLY A 195 2.64 -6.63 6.87
CA GLY A 195 3.13 -5.85 8.00
C GLY A 195 2.44 -4.48 8.14
N GLY A 196 2.01 -3.87 7.03
CA GLY A 196 1.21 -2.64 7.06
C GLY A 196 -0.15 -2.85 7.74
N ALA A 197 -0.82 -3.98 7.45
CA ALA A 197 -2.08 -4.31 8.10
C ALA A 197 -1.90 -4.54 9.61
N MET A 198 -0.80 -5.17 10.03
CA MET A 198 -0.44 -5.32 11.44
C MET A 198 -0.11 -3.98 12.10
N ALA A 199 0.58 -3.08 11.38
CA ALA A 199 0.91 -1.74 11.83
C ALA A 199 -0.34 -0.89 12.10
N LEU A 200 -1.35 -0.94 11.21
CA LEU A 200 -2.64 -0.26 11.43
C LEU A 200 -3.34 -0.79 12.70
N LEU A 201 -3.40 -2.11 12.87
CA LEU A 201 -4.01 -2.72 14.06
C LEU A 201 -3.28 -2.34 15.36
N ALA A 202 -1.94 -2.26 15.30
CA ALA A 202 -1.13 -1.82 16.43
C ALA A 202 -1.38 -0.35 16.77
N ALA A 203 -1.41 0.54 15.76
CA ALA A 203 -1.72 1.96 15.96
C ALA A 203 -3.07 2.14 16.67
N ILE A 204 -4.10 1.43 16.22
CA ILE A 204 -5.43 1.44 16.84
C ILE A 204 -5.38 1.00 18.32
N ASP A 205 -4.63 -0.05 18.65
CA ASP A 205 -4.51 -0.54 20.03
C ASP A 205 -3.83 0.47 20.95
N PHE A 206 -2.75 1.11 20.48
CA PHE A 206 -2.01 2.10 21.26
C PHE A 206 -2.79 3.42 21.40
N THR A 207 -3.62 3.79 20.42
CA THR A 207 -4.48 4.98 20.51
C THR A 207 -5.72 4.75 21.37
N THR A 208 -6.43 3.64 21.19
CA THR A 208 -7.67 3.36 21.96
C THR A 208 -7.42 2.96 23.40
N TRP A 209 -6.20 2.51 23.72
CA TRP A 209 -5.87 1.93 25.02
C TRP A 209 -6.83 0.80 25.43
N ASN A 210 -7.45 0.12 24.45
CA ASN A 210 -8.30 -1.03 24.70
C ASN A 210 -7.47 -2.32 24.82
N ILE A 211 -6.41 -2.22 25.63
CA ILE A 211 -5.61 -3.35 26.04
C ILE A 211 -6.37 -3.95 27.22
N SER A 212 -7.32 -4.82 26.92
CA SER A 212 -7.67 -5.86 27.89
C SER A 212 -6.35 -6.59 28.17
N LYS A 213 -5.73 -6.33 29.33
CA LYS A 213 -4.88 -7.35 29.94
C LYS A 213 -5.76 -8.60 29.92
N PRO A 214 -5.34 -9.74 29.33
CA PRO A 214 -6.01 -10.98 29.69
C PRO A 214 -5.95 -11.01 31.22
N GLU A 215 -7.10 -11.00 31.87
CA GLU A 215 -7.15 -11.28 33.29
C GLU A 215 -6.42 -12.61 33.45
N VAL A 216 -5.21 -12.56 34.01
CA VAL A 216 -4.73 -13.72 34.75
C VAL A 216 -5.80 -13.88 35.81
N VAL A 217 -6.65 -14.90 35.64
CA VAL A 217 -7.62 -15.31 36.65
C VAL A 217 -6.81 -15.89 37.81
N ASP A 218 -6.16 -15.00 38.54
CA ASP A 218 -5.76 -15.24 39.90
C ASP A 218 -6.84 -14.60 40.76
N ASN A 219 -7.74 -15.45 41.25
CA ASN A 219 -8.85 -15.08 42.13
C ASN A 219 -8.38 -14.51 43.49
N SER A 220 -7.08 -14.23 43.67
CA SER A 220 -6.52 -13.71 44.92
C SER A 220 -6.15 -12.21 44.89
N VAL A 221 -6.22 -11.52 43.75
CA VAL A 221 -5.90 -10.08 43.67
C VAL A 221 -7.14 -9.25 43.34
N GLN A 222 -7.72 -8.63 44.38
CA GLN A 222 -8.69 -7.55 44.20
C GLN A 222 -8.06 -6.44 43.33
N PRO A 223 -8.73 -5.96 42.27
CA PRO A 223 -8.20 -4.88 41.45
C PRO A 223 -8.07 -3.62 42.31
N SER A 224 -6.85 -3.32 42.71
CA SER A 224 -6.51 -2.08 43.41
C SER A 224 -6.92 -0.93 42.51
N SER A 225 -7.86 -0.11 43.00
CA SER A 225 -8.29 1.21 42.49
C SER A 225 -7.50 1.66 41.26
N ALA A 226 -8.02 1.31 40.08
CA ALA A 226 -7.37 1.59 38.81
C ALA A 226 -7.12 3.09 38.69
N ALA A 227 -5.85 3.47 38.55
CA ALA A 227 -5.48 4.80 38.08
C ALA A 227 -6.32 5.14 36.84
N PRO A 228 -6.74 6.41 36.67
CA PRO A 228 -7.50 6.81 35.49
C PRO A 228 -6.74 6.38 34.24
N LYS A 229 -7.38 5.52 33.44
CA LYS A 229 -6.84 5.08 32.15
C LYS A 229 -6.61 6.33 31.30
N PRO A 230 -5.38 6.64 30.86
CA PRO A 230 -5.17 7.76 29.97
C PRO A 230 -5.96 7.52 28.69
N SER A 231 -6.63 8.57 28.18
CA SER A 231 -7.41 8.50 26.94
C SER A 231 -6.54 8.29 25.69
N HIS A 232 -5.22 8.42 25.84
CA HIS A 232 -4.21 8.31 24.81
C HIS A 232 -2.83 8.12 25.47
N LEU A 233 -2.03 7.14 25.03
CA LEU A 233 -0.73 6.83 25.64
C LEU A 233 0.38 7.79 25.20
N ALA A 234 0.56 7.94 23.90
CA ALA A 234 1.63 8.70 23.27
C ALA A 234 1.28 8.94 21.80
N PRO A 235 1.66 10.11 21.23
CA PRO A 235 1.34 10.43 19.84
C PRO A 235 1.79 9.33 18.91
N VAL A 236 0.93 8.95 17.97
CA VAL A 236 1.17 7.88 16.99
C VAL A 236 1.47 8.49 15.63
N MET A 237 2.51 7.94 15.01
CA MET A 237 2.89 8.23 13.63
C MET A 237 2.98 6.90 12.87
N LEU A 238 2.02 6.67 11.99
CA LEU A 238 1.85 5.45 11.22
C LEU A 238 2.27 5.65 9.76
N TYR A 239 3.20 4.83 9.28
CA TYR A 239 3.59 4.76 7.86
C TYR A 239 3.45 3.33 7.37
N THR A 240 2.62 3.08 6.37
CA THR A 240 2.47 1.75 5.77
C THR A 240 2.83 1.77 4.29
N PHE A 241 3.32 0.65 3.78
CA PHE A 241 3.76 0.50 2.39
C PHE A 241 3.12 -0.72 1.77
N GLY A 242 2.40 -0.56 0.66
CA GLY A 242 1.73 -1.67 0.00
C GLY A 242 0.75 -2.39 0.92
N GLU A 243 0.11 -1.65 1.83
CA GLU A 243 -0.84 -2.19 2.79
C GLU A 243 -2.09 -2.72 2.07
N PRO A 244 -2.53 -3.97 2.32
CA PRO A 244 -3.82 -4.48 1.84
C PRO A 244 -4.99 -3.93 2.66
N ARG A 245 -6.21 -3.93 2.10
CA ARG A 245 -7.41 -3.47 2.83
C ARG A 245 -7.63 -4.34 4.08
N VAL A 246 -7.73 -3.71 5.24
CA VAL A 246 -7.73 -4.44 6.52
C VAL A 246 -9.13 -4.86 6.97
N GLY A 247 -10.16 -4.07 6.67
CA GLY A 247 -11.51 -4.33 7.17
C GLY A 247 -12.60 -3.68 6.33
N ASN A 248 -13.82 -3.81 6.84
CA ASN A 248 -14.99 -3.27 6.18
C ASN A 248 -15.23 -1.78 6.48
N GLN A 249 -16.21 -1.22 5.80
CA GLN A 249 -16.65 0.17 5.97
C GLN A 249 -16.88 0.62 7.43
N TYR A 250 -17.44 -0.26 8.24
CA TYR A 250 -17.68 0.05 9.64
C TYR A 250 -16.39 0.11 10.44
N PHE A 251 -15.46 -0.81 10.16
CA PHE A 251 -14.12 -0.79 10.74
C PHE A 251 -13.35 0.46 10.31
N THR A 252 -13.38 0.85 9.03
CA THR A 252 -12.66 2.04 8.55
C THR A 252 -13.23 3.34 9.08
N ASN A 253 -14.57 3.49 9.14
CA ASN A 253 -15.22 4.63 9.78
C ASN A 253 -14.80 4.78 11.24
N TRP A 254 -14.83 3.68 11.98
CA TRP A 254 -14.44 3.67 13.38
C TRP A 254 -12.94 3.94 13.58
N SER A 255 -12.07 3.22 12.88
CA SER A 255 -10.60 3.38 13.01
C SER A 255 -10.13 4.77 12.57
N THR A 256 -10.75 5.36 11.54
CA THR A 256 -10.49 6.76 11.15
C THR A 256 -10.86 7.72 12.28
N SER A 257 -11.97 7.49 12.99
CA SER A 257 -12.34 8.31 14.14
C SER A 257 -11.39 8.16 15.33
N VAL A 258 -10.86 6.95 15.53
CA VAL A 258 -9.84 6.66 16.57
C VAL A 258 -8.54 7.39 16.25
N LEU A 259 -8.08 7.31 15.00
CA LEU A 259 -6.80 7.86 14.55
C LEU A 259 -6.90 9.33 14.10
N ALA A 260 -8.01 10.02 14.35
CA ALA A 260 -8.27 11.36 13.82
C ALA A 260 -7.26 12.42 14.27
N ASN A 261 -6.63 12.22 15.44
CA ASN A 261 -5.61 13.12 16.00
C ASN A 261 -4.18 12.60 15.76
N GLU A 262 -4.03 11.46 15.09
CA GLU A 262 -2.74 10.84 14.80
C GLU A 262 -2.30 11.14 13.37
N LYS A 263 -1.01 10.97 13.10
CA LYS A 263 -0.47 11.06 11.74
C LYS A 263 -0.46 9.66 11.13
N GLN A 264 -1.18 9.45 10.04
CA GLN A 264 -1.16 8.18 9.30
C GLN A 264 -0.91 8.41 7.81
N PHE A 265 -0.10 7.58 7.18
CA PHE A 265 0.17 7.69 5.75
C PHE A 265 0.20 6.29 5.15
N ARG A 266 -0.65 6.06 4.17
CA ARG A 266 -0.73 4.80 3.43
C ARG A 266 -0.04 4.98 2.08
N ILE A 267 1.20 4.54 1.98
CA ILE A 267 2.03 4.74 0.79
C ILE A 267 1.75 3.60 -0.19
N THR A 268 1.34 3.96 -1.39
CA THR A 268 1.09 3.06 -2.53
C THR A 268 2.01 3.43 -3.69
N HIS A 269 2.44 2.45 -4.47
CA HIS A 269 3.42 2.66 -5.53
C HIS A 269 2.99 2.03 -6.85
N ALA A 270 3.08 2.83 -7.92
CA ALA A 270 2.82 2.50 -9.31
C ALA A 270 1.61 1.56 -9.47
N LYS A 271 1.85 0.31 -9.88
CA LYS A 271 0.83 -0.72 -10.13
C LYS A 271 0.92 -1.87 -9.12
N ASP A 272 1.30 -1.56 -7.89
CA ASP A 272 1.31 -2.52 -6.78
C ASP A 272 -0.09 -3.14 -6.61
N PRO A 273 -0.26 -4.46 -6.79
CA PRO A 273 -1.57 -5.12 -6.66
C PRO A 273 -2.06 -5.26 -5.22
N VAL A 274 -1.20 -5.20 -4.21
CA VAL A 274 -1.58 -5.53 -2.82
C VAL A 274 -2.55 -4.52 -2.20
N PRO A 275 -2.38 -3.19 -2.37
CA PRO A 275 -3.39 -2.21 -1.97
C PRO A 275 -4.77 -2.41 -2.59
N HIS A 276 -4.92 -3.18 -3.65
CA HIS A 276 -6.22 -3.46 -4.28
C HIS A 276 -6.85 -4.76 -3.79
N LEU A 277 -6.26 -5.39 -2.76
CA LEU A 277 -6.71 -6.64 -2.18
C LEU A 277 -6.91 -6.50 -0.66
N PRO A 278 -7.90 -7.20 -0.07
CA PRO A 278 -9.04 -7.82 -0.75
C PRO A 278 -9.90 -6.80 -1.55
N PRO A 279 -10.69 -7.22 -2.53
CA PRO A 279 -11.45 -6.29 -3.38
C PRO A 279 -12.56 -5.52 -2.65
N LEU A 280 -12.88 -4.32 -3.14
CA LEU A 280 -14.00 -3.49 -2.65
C LEU A 280 -15.34 -4.19 -2.76
N SER A 281 -15.53 -4.98 -3.82
CA SER A 281 -16.75 -5.78 -4.03
C SER A 281 -17.01 -6.78 -2.90
N TRP A 282 -16.00 -7.07 -2.08
CA TRP A 282 -16.09 -7.97 -0.92
C TRP A 282 -16.22 -7.18 0.40
N SER A 283 -16.67 -5.93 0.32
CA SER A 283 -16.93 -5.01 1.44
C SER A 283 -15.70 -4.51 2.19
N TYR A 284 -14.49 -4.80 1.71
CA TYR A 284 -13.26 -4.23 2.25
C TYR A 284 -13.05 -2.82 1.72
N VAL A 285 -12.56 -1.91 2.54
CA VAL A 285 -12.20 -0.54 2.13
C VAL A 285 -10.99 -0.11 2.94
N HIS A 286 -10.19 0.79 2.38
CA HIS A 286 -9.05 1.36 3.09
C HIS A 286 -9.42 2.42 4.12
N VAL A 287 -8.55 2.58 5.11
CA VAL A 287 -8.46 3.82 5.88
C VAL A 287 -7.91 4.96 4.99
N PRO A 288 -8.29 6.23 5.23
CA PRO A 288 -7.91 7.33 4.36
C PRO A 288 -6.42 7.70 4.50
N GLN A 289 -6.00 8.75 3.82
CA GLN A 289 -4.63 9.30 3.78
C GLN A 289 -3.68 8.49 2.90
N GLU A 290 -4.16 8.09 1.72
CA GLU A 290 -3.28 7.54 0.68
C GLU A 290 -2.31 8.57 0.12
N VAL A 291 -1.06 8.14 0.01
CA VAL A 291 0.02 8.87 -0.66
C VAL A 291 0.51 7.98 -1.79
N TRP A 292 0.10 8.30 -3.01
CA TRP A 292 0.39 7.47 -4.19
C TRP A 292 1.57 8.03 -4.99
N TYR A 293 2.50 7.13 -5.33
CA TYR A 293 3.63 7.38 -6.22
C TYR A 293 3.38 6.70 -7.58
N PRO A 294 2.90 7.41 -8.61
CA PRO A 294 2.43 6.81 -9.87
C PRO A 294 3.52 6.23 -10.80
N ALA A 295 4.79 6.55 -10.58
CA ALA A 295 5.94 6.17 -11.43
C ALA A 295 7.23 6.04 -10.56
N ASP A 296 8.42 6.32 -11.12
CA ASP A 296 9.77 6.19 -10.51
C ASP A 296 10.03 7.11 -9.29
N ASP A 297 9.04 7.25 -8.41
CA ASP A 297 9.07 7.99 -7.15
C ASP A 297 9.35 9.50 -7.25
N GLU A 298 9.28 10.08 -8.45
CA GLU A 298 9.49 11.51 -8.70
C GLU A 298 8.26 12.38 -8.41
N ALA A 299 7.08 11.84 -8.67
CA ALA A 299 5.80 12.50 -8.41
C ALA A 299 5.12 11.86 -7.21
N VAL A 300 4.49 12.68 -6.38
CA VAL A 300 3.67 12.25 -5.24
C VAL A 300 2.29 12.87 -5.35
N LEU A 301 1.26 12.05 -5.17
CA LEU A 301 -0.14 12.47 -5.14
C LEU A 301 -0.69 12.20 -3.74
N LEU A 302 -1.16 13.27 -3.08
CA LEU A 302 -1.94 13.16 -1.86
C LEU A 302 -3.40 12.96 -2.26
N CYS A 303 -3.92 11.78 -1.95
CA CYS A 303 -5.22 11.33 -2.43
C CYS A 303 -6.35 11.92 -1.59
N GLN A 304 -7.48 12.17 -2.23
CA GLN A 304 -8.69 12.67 -1.60
C GLN A 304 -9.63 11.52 -1.24
N ASP A 305 -9.14 10.58 -0.44
CA ASP A 305 -9.94 9.49 0.11
C ASP A 305 -10.59 9.86 1.45
N ASN A 306 -11.65 9.15 1.81
CA ASN A 306 -12.26 9.23 3.12
C ASN A 306 -12.51 7.82 3.66
N SER A 307 -13.01 7.73 4.88
CA SER A 307 -13.22 6.44 5.53
C SER A 307 -14.19 5.51 4.77
N SER A 308 -14.99 6.03 3.83
CA SER A 308 -15.95 5.27 3.02
C SER A 308 -15.66 5.11 1.53
N THR A 309 -14.76 5.91 0.98
CA THR A 309 -14.46 5.87 -0.45
C THR A 309 -12.99 6.17 -0.65
N GLU A 310 -12.30 5.26 -1.35
CA GLU A 310 -10.95 5.47 -1.85
C GLU A 310 -10.96 6.41 -3.06
N ASP A 311 -9.87 7.15 -3.29
CA ASP A 311 -9.78 8.11 -4.38
C ASP A 311 -9.60 7.38 -5.73
N PRO A 312 -10.55 7.48 -6.68
CA PRO A 312 -10.46 6.81 -7.97
C PRO A 312 -9.39 7.40 -8.91
N LEU A 313 -8.82 8.56 -8.57
CA LEU A 313 -7.76 9.22 -9.34
C LEU A 313 -6.35 8.85 -8.88
N CYS A 314 -6.20 8.14 -7.76
CA CYS A 314 -4.93 7.66 -7.22
C CYS A 314 -4.58 6.25 -7.70
N SER A 315 -4.08 5.35 -6.83
CA SER A 315 -3.73 3.97 -7.22
C SER A 315 -4.93 3.24 -7.86
N ASN A 316 -6.16 3.56 -7.46
CA ASN A 316 -7.37 3.00 -8.07
C ASN A 316 -7.60 3.42 -9.54
N SER A 317 -6.84 4.40 -10.04
CA SER A 317 -6.88 4.82 -11.45
C SER A 317 -6.13 3.86 -12.39
N VAL A 318 -5.31 2.95 -11.85
CA VAL A 318 -4.50 2.01 -12.64
C VAL A 318 -4.96 0.56 -12.48
N TYR A 319 -4.80 -0.23 -13.54
CA TYR A 319 -4.96 -1.67 -13.46
C TYR A 319 -3.71 -2.29 -12.81
N ALA A 320 -3.71 -2.32 -11.48
CA ALA A 320 -2.58 -2.70 -10.65
C ALA A 320 -2.33 -4.20 -10.70
N THR A 321 -1.25 -4.64 -11.36
CA THR A 321 -0.97 -6.06 -11.63
C THR A 321 0.51 -6.43 -11.50
N ARG A 322 1.36 -5.48 -11.09
CA ARG A 322 2.82 -5.64 -11.14
C ARG A 322 3.37 -5.91 -9.74
N VAL A 323 3.70 -7.18 -9.47
CA VAL A 323 4.29 -7.62 -8.20
C VAL A 323 5.61 -6.90 -7.90
N ALA A 324 6.39 -6.53 -8.92
CA ALA A 324 7.63 -5.79 -8.72
C ALA A 324 7.43 -4.41 -8.08
N ASP A 325 6.30 -3.75 -8.38
CA ASP A 325 5.96 -2.44 -7.80
C ASP A 325 5.56 -2.59 -6.33
N HIS A 326 5.14 -3.79 -5.90
CA HIS A 326 4.96 -4.12 -4.48
C HIS A 326 6.29 -4.29 -3.74
N LEU A 327 7.34 -4.72 -4.42
CA LEU A 327 8.62 -5.04 -3.76
C LEU A 327 9.64 -3.90 -3.83
N THR A 328 9.25 -2.75 -4.40
CA THR A 328 10.11 -1.58 -4.57
C THR A 328 9.32 -0.32 -4.27
N TYR A 329 9.84 0.53 -3.37
CA TYR A 329 9.27 1.81 -2.99
C TYR A 329 10.41 2.83 -2.86
N PHE A 330 10.29 4.06 -3.36
CA PHE A 330 11.39 5.06 -3.35
C PHE A 330 12.68 4.60 -4.07
N GLY A 331 12.57 3.70 -5.05
CA GLY A 331 13.68 3.00 -5.68
C GLY A 331 14.41 2.02 -4.74
N ILE A 332 13.87 1.77 -3.55
CA ILE A 332 14.43 0.88 -2.53
C ILE A 332 13.64 -0.43 -2.54
N CYS A 333 14.35 -1.53 -2.75
CA CYS A 333 13.77 -2.86 -2.66
C CYS A 333 13.52 -3.26 -1.19
N THR A 334 12.37 -3.88 -0.93
CA THR A 334 11.86 -4.15 0.44
C THR A 334 12.41 -5.42 1.09
N ARG A 335 13.06 -6.33 0.35
CA ARG A 335 13.81 -7.47 0.93
C ARG A 335 15.07 -6.98 1.66
N CYS A 336 15.69 -7.78 2.51
CA CYS A 336 16.92 -7.37 3.20
C CYS A 336 18.02 -6.94 2.23
N GLU A 337 18.31 -7.79 1.24
CA GLU A 337 19.23 -7.54 0.15
C GLU A 337 18.52 -7.81 -1.18
N CYS A 338 18.90 -7.08 -2.22
CA CYS A 338 18.37 -7.27 -3.58
C CYS A 338 19.53 -7.12 -4.57
N THR A 339 20.15 -8.24 -4.89
CA THR A 339 21.13 -8.37 -5.97
C THR A 339 20.44 -8.13 -7.32
N ALA A 340 21.24 -7.87 -8.36
CA ALA A 340 20.71 -7.71 -9.73
C ALA A 340 19.90 -8.94 -10.19
N ALA A 341 20.34 -10.14 -9.80
CA ALA A 341 19.64 -11.38 -10.11
C ALA A 341 18.29 -11.50 -9.38
N GLU A 342 18.23 -11.13 -8.09
CA GLU A 342 16.96 -11.11 -7.35
C GLU A 342 15.99 -10.07 -7.89
N MET A 343 16.49 -8.90 -8.32
CA MET A 343 15.65 -7.91 -9.00
C MET A 343 15.09 -8.45 -10.31
N GLU A 344 15.90 -9.15 -11.12
CA GLU A 344 15.44 -9.78 -12.35
C GLU A 344 14.38 -10.86 -12.08
N GLU A 345 14.52 -11.63 -10.99
CA GLU A 345 13.49 -12.56 -10.52
C GLU A 345 12.20 -11.84 -10.12
N ILE A 346 12.33 -10.74 -9.36
CA ILE A 346 11.20 -9.91 -8.93
C ILE A 346 10.37 -9.44 -10.13
N TYR A 347 11.02 -8.98 -11.20
CA TYR A 347 10.34 -8.52 -12.42
C TYR A 347 9.68 -9.64 -13.23
N LYS A 348 10.04 -10.91 -13.00
CA LYS A 348 9.45 -12.06 -13.69
C LYS A 348 8.18 -12.60 -13.03
N TYR A 349 7.89 -12.20 -11.77
CA TYR A 349 6.68 -12.67 -11.09
C TYR A 349 5.42 -12.27 -11.85
N LYS A 350 4.54 -13.26 -12.02
CA LYS A 350 3.21 -13.07 -12.56
C LYS A 350 2.19 -13.44 -11.50
N LEU A 351 1.10 -12.69 -11.50
CA LEU A 351 -0.06 -13.03 -10.68
C LEU A 351 -0.76 -14.26 -11.26
N PRO A 352 -1.46 -15.06 -10.44
CA PRO A 352 -2.28 -16.12 -10.98
C PRO A 352 -3.54 -15.53 -11.66
N PRO A 353 -4.19 -16.27 -12.59
CA PRO A 353 -5.35 -15.79 -13.33
C PRO A 353 -6.51 -15.31 -12.45
N GLU A 354 -6.71 -15.94 -11.29
CA GLU A 354 -7.74 -15.60 -10.32
C GLU A 354 -7.49 -14.20 -9.75
N THR A 355 -6.25 -13.90 -9.36
CA THR A 355 -5.88 -12.58 -8.84
C THR A 355 -6.00 -11.51 -9.92
N TYR A 356 -5.61 -11.79 -11.17
CA TYR A 356 -5.85 -10.87 -12.30
C TYR A 356 -7.33 -10.51 -12.46
N SER A 357 -8.22 -11.50 -12.29
CA SER A 357 -9.67 -11.34 -12.41
C SER A 357 -10.24 -10.49 -11.26
N LEU A 358 -9.76 -10.71 -10.04
CA LEU A 358 -10.17 -9.92 -8.86
C LEU A 358 -9.71 -8.46 -8.98
N LEU A 359 -8.48 -8.23 -9.41
CA LEU A 359 -7.94 -6.88 -9.66
C LEU A 359 -8.68 -6.20 -10.82
N ALA A 360 -9.11 -6.94 -11.84
CA ALA A 360 -9.88 -6.38 -12.94
C ALA A 360 -11.27 -5.94 -12.46
N LEU A 361 -11.90 -6.73 -11.59
CA LEU A 361 -13.18 -6.37 -10.97
C LEU A 361 -13.02 -5.13 -10.09
N ASP A 362 -12.01 -5.09 -9.22
CA ASP A 362 -11.73 -3.93 -8.36
C ASP A 362 -11.50 -2.67 -9.22
N TYR A 363 -10.71 -2.80 -10.28
CA TYR A 363 -10.41 -1.71 -11.20
C TYR A 363 -11.65 -1.15 -11.90
N VAL A 364 -12.54 -2.01 -12.40
CA VAL A 364 -13.77 -1.58 -13.08
C VAL A 364 -14.75 -0.93 -12.11
N MET A 365 -14.85 -1.45 -10.88
CA MET A 365 -15.76 -0.93 -9.85
C MET A 365 -15.35 0.46 -9.35
N ASN A 366 -14.06 0.77 -9.36
CA ASN A 366 -13.52 2.07 -8.97
C ASN A 366 -13.64 3.16 -10.04
N ARG A 367 -14.02 2.82 -11.27
CA ARG A 367 -14.13 3.84 -12.32
C ARG A 367 -15.36 4.74 -12.09
N PRO A 368 -15.23 6.06 -12.27
CA PRO A 368 -16.37 6.95 -12.34
C PRO A 368 -17.35 6.42 -13.39
N ARG A 369 -18.62 6.21 -13.02
CA ARG A 369 -19.64 5.83 -14.01
C ARG A 369 -19.72 6.95 -15.05
N PRO A 370 -19.75 6.63 -16.36
CA PRO A 370 -19.97 7.65 -17.36
C PRO A 370 -21.28 8.37 -17.04
N THR A 371 -21.21 9.69 -16.88
CA THR A 371 -22.41 10.52 -16.83
C THR A 371 -23.09 10.38 -18.17
N VAL A 372 -24.25 9.71 -18.19
CA VAL A 372 -25.13 9.71 -19.35
C VAL A 372 -25.54 11.16 -19.55
N ARG A 373 -24.95 11.82 -20.55
CA ARG A 373 -25.31 13.17 -20.97
C ARG A 373 -26.52 13.14 -21.87
#